data_AF-A0A953JCP6-F1
#
_entry.id   AF-A0A953JCP6-F1
#
_cell.length_a   1.000
_cell.length_b   1.000
_cell.length_c   1.000
_cell.angle_alpha   90.00
_cell.angle_beta   90.00
_cell.angle_gamma   90.00
#
_symmetry.space_group_name_H-M   'P 1'
#
loop_
_entity.id
_entity.type
_entity.pdbx_description
1 polymer ?
#
loop_
_entity_poly.entity_id
_entity_poly.type
_entity_poly.pdbx_seq_one_letter_code
_entity_poly.pdbx_strand_id
1 'polypeptide(L)'
;MANARGARIVTRYPAPRAVVSAPLESQLSNGELTVGLLLLQNRDRPQMLRLAAQLVSACKPTLDELRSRAIQERVEPVLAELARQALRVDPAHPLWRKIADLFGNARPLREPLLHYTRLAEPVPVNGRVNAQRWRLVA
;
A
#
# COMPACT_ATOMS: atom_id res chain seq x y z
N MET A 1 -26.57 29.49 25.46
CA MET A 1 -27.95 29.23 25.92
C MET A 1 -28.34 27.81 25.53
N ALA A 2 -28.90 27.03 26.45
CA ALA A 2 -29.22 25.61 26.27
C ALA A 2 -30.73 25.43 26.03
N ASN A 3 -31.13 24.73 24.97
CA ASN A 3 -32.53 24.35 24.77
C ASN A 3 -32.86 23.11 25.61
N ALA A 4 -34.09 23.03 26.10
CA ALA A 4 -34.63 22.11 27.12
C ALA A 4 -34.64 20.60 26.80
N ARG A 5 -33.72 20.10 25.96
CA ARG A 5 -33.62 18.66 25.57
C ARG A 5 -32.21 18.05 25.71
N GLY A 6 -31.30 18.67 26.46
CA GLY A 6 -30.01 18.05 26.80
C GLY A 6 -29.07 17.75 25.62
N ALA A 7 -29.33 18.28 24.42
CA ALA A 7 -28.43 18.17 23.29
C ALA A 7 -27.31 19.21 23.44
N ARG A 8 -26.14 18.76 23.90
CA ARG A 8 -24.92 19.57 23.90
C ARG A 8 -24.40 19.65 22.46
N ILE A 9 -24.80 20.70 21.74
CA ILE A 9 -24.26 20.98 20.40
C ILE A 9 -22.80 21.40 20.58
N VAL A 10 -21.87 20.51 20.27
CA VAL A 10 -20.44 20.80 20.23
C VAL A 10 -20.14 21.45 18.88
N THR A 11 -20.17 22.78 18.83
CA THR A 11 -19.62 23.54 17.71
C THR A 11 -18.10 23.44 17.76
N ARG A 12 -17.53 22.48 17.02
CA ARG A 12 -16.10 22.53 16.69
C ARG A 12 -15.95 23.57 15.60
N TYR A 13 -15.15 24.61 15.85
CA TYR A 13 -14.68 25.46 14.76
C TYR A 13 -13.99 24.55 13.74
N PRO A 14 -14.43 24.53 12.47
CA PRO A 14 -13.72 23.75 11.48
C PRO A 14 -12.30 24.30 11.42
N ALA A 15 -11.30 23.44 11.66
CA ALA A 15 -9.95 23.74 11.21
C ALA A 15 -10.04 24.16 9.74
N PRO A 16 -9.21 25.12 9.26
CA PRO A 16 -9.22 25.52 7.86
C PRO A 16 -9.21 24.25 7.02
N ARG A 17 -10.32 24.05 6.27
CA ARG A 17 -10.50 22.88 5.43
C ARG A 17 -9.26 22.83 4.55
N ALA A 18 -8.44 21.79 4.71
CA ALA A 18 -7.46 21.47 3.69
C ALA A 18 -8.24 21.48 2.37
N VAL A 19 -7.78 22.27 1.41
CA VAL A 19 -8.41 22.35 0.09
C VAL A 19 -8.28 20.95 -0.50
N VAL A 20 -9.32 20.13 -0.34
CA VAL A 20 -9.43 18.85 -1.01
C VAL A 20 -9.66 19.21 -2.46
N SER A 21 -8.56 19.29 -3.21
CA SER A 21 -8.64 19.39 -4.66
C SER A 21 -9.26 18.09 -5.14
N ALA A 22 -10.47 18.17 -5.69
CA ALA A 22 -11.04 17.05 -6.42
C ALA A 22 -10.03 16.65 -7.51
N PRO A 23 -9.80 15.35 -7.75
CA PRO A 23 -8.93 14.96 -8.85
C PRO A 23 -9.49 15.58 -10.13
N LEU A 24 -8.64 16.34 -10.84
CA LEU A 24 -8.93 16.74 -12.21
C LEU A 24 -9.15 15.46 -13.02
N GLU A 25 -10.10 15.44 -13.96
CA GLU A 25 -10.43 14.27 -14.82
C GLU A 25 -9.23 13.69 -15.60
N SER A 26 -8.06 14.33 -15.55
CA SER A 26 -6.85 13.90 -16.24
C SER A 26 -5.96 13.03 -15.35
N GLN A 27 -6.05 11.71 -15.58
CA GLN A 27 -5.11 10.65 -15.19
C GLN A 27 -5.06 10.29 -13.69
N LEU A 28 -5.27 9.01 -13.41
CA LEU A 28 -5.06 8.43 -12.09
C LEU A 28 -3.59 8.53 -11.70
N SER A 29 -3.30 8.99 -10.48
CA SER A 29 -1.94 8.98 -9.95
C SER A 29 -1.45 7.54 -9.75
N ASN A 30 -0.13 7.34 -9.72
CA ASN A 30 0.44 6.01 -9.40
C ASN A 30 0.01 5.54 -8.01
N GLY A 31 -0.16 6.46 -7.05
CA GLY A 31 -0.72 6.15 -5.73
C GLY A 31 -2.18 5.69 -5.79
N GLU A 32 -3.02 6.34 -6.61
CA GLU A 32 -4.41 5.93 -6.86
C GLU A 32 -4.49 4.55 -7.47
N LEU A 33 -3.72 4.34 -8.53
CA LEU A 33 -3.68 3.06 -9.22
C LEU A 33 -3.21 1.94 -8.27
N THR A 34 -2.15 2.20 -7.51
CA THR A 34 -1.62 1.23 -6.55
C THR A 34 -2.68 0.88 -5.50
N VAL A 35 -3.31 1.88 -4.87
CA VAL A 35 -4.34 1.63 -3.84
C VAL A 35 -5.59 0.96 -4.42
N GLY A 36 -6.03 1.36 -5.63
CA GLY A 36 -7.15 0.74 -6.33
C GLY A 36 -6.94 -0.76 -6.61
N LEU A 37 -5.71 -1.16 -6.92
CA LEU A 37 -5.34 -2.56 -7.09
C LEU A 37 -5.36 -3.36 -5.77
N LEU A 38 -5.26 -2.69 -4.62
CA LEU A 38 -5.24 -3.29 -3.28
C LEU A 38 -6.61 -3.33 -2.59
N LEU A 39 -7.65 -2.79 -3.21
CA LEU A 39 -9.00 -2.81 -2.67
C LEU A 39 -9.47 -4.24 -2.34
N LEU A 40 -10.36 -4.36 -1.36
CA LEU A 40 -10.83 -5.65 -0.83
C LEU A 40 -11.30 -6.63 -1.91
N GLN A 41 -11.99 -6.12 -2.94
CA GLN A 41 -12.48 -6.91 -4.08
C GLN A 41 -11.39 -7.58 -4.91
N ASN A 42 -10.15 -7.10 -4.83
CA ASN A 42 -8.98 -7.58 -5.58
C ASN A 42 -8.03 -8.41 -4.72
N ARG A 43 -8.31 -8.56 -3.42
CA ARG A 43 -7.45 -9.24 -2.46
C ARG A 43 -7.15 -10.70 -2.84
N ASP A 44 -8.12 -11.39 -3.43
CA ASP A 44 -7.96 -12.79 -3.85
C ASP A 44 -7.47 -12.92 -5.31
N ARG A 45 -7.14 -11.80 -5.95
CA ARG A 45 -6.59 -11.76 -7.32
C ARG A 45 -5.07 -11.57 -7.26
N PRO A 46 -4.27 -12.64 -7.31
CA PRO A 46 -2.82 -12.55 -7.14
C PRO A 46 -2.14 -11.68 -8.21
N GLN A 47 -2.74 -11.56 -9.40
CA GLN A 47 -2.25 -10.69 -10.47
C GLN A 47 -2.36 -9.20 -10.08
N MET A 48 -3.46 -8.79 -9.44
CA MET A 48 -3.66 -7.39 -9.03
C MET A 48 -2.68 -7.00 -7.93
N LEU A 49 -2.50 -7.89 -6.95
CA LEU A 49 -1.53 -7.70 -5.88
C LEU A 49 -0.08 -7.66 -6.41
N ARG A 50 0.24 -8.48 -7.43
CA ARG A 50 1.55 -8.45 -8.09
C ARG A 50 1.78 -7.14 -8.84
N LEU A 51 0.79 -6.65 -9.59
CA LEU A 51 0.88 -5.35 -10.30
C LEU A 51 1.10 -4.19 -9.31
N ALA A 52 0.36 -4.17 -8.21
CA ALA A 52 0.55 -3.16 -7.17
C ALA A 52 1.97 -3.22 -6.58
N ALA A 53 2.46 -4.43 -6.31
CA ALA A 53 3.81 -4.61 -5.79
C ALA A 53 4.90 -4.20 -6.80
N GLN A 54 4.69 -4.42 -8.09
CA GLN A 54 5.60 -3.95 -9.15
C GLN A 54 5.68 -2.43 -9.19
N LEU A 55 4.54 -1.72 -9.15
CA LEU A 55 4.50 -0.27 -9.11
C LEU A 55 5.29 0.32 -7.92
N VAL A 56 5.14 -0.29 -6.74
CA VAL A 56 5.88 0.14 -5.55
C VAL A 56 7.36 -0.22 -5.65
N SER A 57 7.71 -1.39 -6.17
CA SER A 57 9.11 -1.81 -6.37
C SER A 57 9.82 -0.92 -7.40
N ALA A 58 9.08 -0.43 -8.40
CA ALA A 58 9.56 0.57 -9.35
C ALA A 58 9.59 2.01 -8.80
N CYS A 59 9.30 2.20 -7.51
CA CYS A 59 9.22 3.51 -6.83
C CYS A 59 8.32 4.52 -7.54
N LYS A 60 7.23 4.05 -8.18
CA LYS A 60 6.32 4.91 -8.96
C LYS A 60 5.38 5.77 -8.11
N PRO A 61 4.75 5.27 -7.03
CA PRO A 61 3.94 6.10 -6.15
C PRO A 61 4.80 6.84 -5.12
N THR A 62 4.39 8.04 -4.72
CA THR A 62 5.00 8.75 -3.59
C THR A 62 4.52 8.16 -2.26
N LEU A 63 5.34 8.28 -1.21
CA LEU A 63 4.99 7.76 0.12
C LEU A 63 3.76 8.46 0.70
N ASP A 64 3.63 9.78 0.50
CA ASP A 64 2.52 10.57 1.04
C ASP A 64 1.19 10.24 0.36
N GLU A 65 1.21 9.99 -0.96
CA GLU A 65 0.04 9.48 -1.68
C GLU A 65 -0.38 8.12 -1.14
N LEU A 66 0.55 7.19 -0.99
CA LEU A 66 0.24 5.86 -0.44
C LEU A 66 -0.31 5.97 0.97
N ARG A 67 0.30 6.81 1.83
CA ARG A 67 -0.12 6.97 3.22
C ARG A 67 -1.56 7.46 3.31
N SER A 68 -1.86 8.59 2.66
CA SER A 68 -3.18 9.23 2.74
C SER A 68 -4.27 8.34 2.16
N ARG A 69 -4.02 7.74 0.99
CA ARG A 69 -5.01 6.91 0.28
C ARG A 69 -5.19 5.54 0.91
N ALA A 70 -4.12 4.91 1.39
CA ALA A 70 -4.25 3.60 2.04
C ALA A 70 -5.14 3.67 3.29
N ILE A 71 -5.08 4.78 4.04
CA ILE A 71 -5.94 5.03 5.19
C ILE A 71 -7.39 5.27 4.77
N GLN A 72 -7.60 6.08 3.73
CA GLN A 72 -8.95 6.38 3.23
C GLN A 72 -9.66 5.13 2.73
N GLU A 73 -8.95 4.29 1.97
CA GLU A 73 -9.47 3.07 1.34
C GLU A 73 -9.34 1.82 2.21
N ARG A 74 -8.78 1.96 3.43
CA ARG A 74 -8.60 0.88 4.41
C ARG A 74 -7.78 -0.31 3.89
N VAL A 75 -6.76 -0.04 3.07
CA VAL A 75 -5.88 -1.07 2.48
C VAL A 75 -4.53 -1.20 3.21
N GLU A 76 -4.34 -0.53 4.35
CA GLU A 76 -3.11 -0.60 5.14
C GLU A 76 -2.69 -2.02 5.50
N PRO A 77 -3.60 -2.93 5.93
CA PRO A 77 -3.22 -4.31 6.26
C PRO A 77 -2.68 -5.08 5.06
N VAL A 78 -3.23 -4.82 3.87
CA VAL A 78 -2.81 -5.43 2.60
C VAL A 78 -1.44 -4.89 2.21
N LEU A 79 -1.26 -3.57 2.26
CA LEU A 79 0.00 -2.92 1.91
C LEU A 79 1.13 -3.30 2.88
N ALA A 80 0.84 -3.42 4.18
CA ALA A 80 1.78 -3.91 5.18
C ALA A 80 2.19 -5.37 4.94
N GLU A 81 1.25 -6.23 4.52
CA GLU A 81 1.57 -7.62 4.18
C GLU A 81 2.45 -7.70 2.93
N LEU A 82 2.16 -6.92 1.89
CA LEU A 82 3.02 -6.86 0.70
C LEU A 82 4.41 -6.35 1.05
N ALA A 83 4.53 -5.35 1.92
CA ALA A 83 5.83 -4.86 2.39
C ALA A 83 6.61 -5.96 3.14
N ARG A 84 5.94 -6.73 4.01
CA ARG A 84 6.56 -7.89 4.67
C ARG A 84 7.10 -8.91 3.67
N GLN A 85 6.34 -9.26 2.63
CA GLN A 85 6.79 -10.22 1.62
C GLN A 85 7.90 -9.65 0.73
N ALA A 86 7.82 -8.38 0.34
CA ALA A 86 8.83 -7.74 -0.49
C ALA A 86 10.18 -7.60 0.24
N LEU A 87 10.16 -7.23 1.52
CA LEU A 87 11.38 -7.09 2.33
C LEU A 87 12.07 -8.43 2.65
N ARG A 88 11.41 -9.57 2.44
CA ARG A 88 12.09 -10.90 2.45
C ARG A 88 13.00 -11.09 1.25
N VAL A 89 12.70 -10.41 0.14
CA VAL A 89 13.45 -10.48 -1.12
C VAL A 89 14.54 -9.41 -1.14
N ASP A 90 14.16 -8.18 -0.82
CA ASP A 90 15.08 -7.04 -0.75
C ASP A 90 14.88 -6.27 0.56
N PRO A 91 15.63 -6.63 1.62
CA PRO A 91 15.51 -5.96 2.91
C PRO A 91 15.88 -4.47 2.87
N ALA A 92 16.70 -4.03 1.92
CA ALA A 92 17.18 -2.65 1.85
C ALA A 92 16.31 -1.76 0.95
N HIS A 93 15.22 -2.30 0.39
CA HIS A 93 14.41 -1.57 -0.59
C HIS A 93 13.84 -0.26 -0.01
N PRO A 94 14.10 0.90 -0.64
CA PRO A 94 13.88 2.21 -0.01
C PRO A 94 12.40 2.52 0.25
N LEU A 95 11.51 2.22 -0.71
CA LEU A 95 10.09 2.53 -0.55
C LEU A 95 9.37 1.51 0.34
N TRP A 96 9.58 0.21 0.11
CA TRP A 96 9.05 -0.86 0.98
C TRP A 96 9.45 -0.73 2.44
N ARG A 97 10.69 -0.30 2.75
CA ARG A 97 11.11 -0.06 4.13
C ARG A 97 10.26 1.05 4.77
N LYS A 98 10.10 2.19 4.09
CA LYS A 98 9.27 3.30 4.57
C LYS A 98 7.80 2.89 4.75
N ILE A 99 7.26 2.08 3.84
CA ILE A 99 5.90 1.54 3.94
C ILE A 99 5.77 0.62 5.17
N ALA A 100 6.75 -0.26 5.38
CA ALA A 100 6.78 -1.14 6.55
C ALA A 100 6.91 -0.34 7.86
N ASP A 101 7.64 0.77 7.87
CA ASP A 101 7.74 1.65 9.04
C ASP A 101 6.40 2.37 9.30
N LEU A 102 5.72 2.85 8.24
CA LEU A 102 4.43 3.52 8.35
C LEU A 102 3.30 2.61 8.84
N PHE A 103 3.27 1.37 8.35
CA PHE A 103 2.18 0.43 8.60
C PHE A 103 2.61 -0.80 9.42
N GLY A 104 3.78 -0.76 10.05
CA GLY A 104 4.36 -1.90 10.78
C GLY A 104 3.51 -2.36 11.96
N ASN A 105 2.71 -1.46 12.53
CA ASN A 105 1.76 -1.76 13.60
C ASN A 105 0.47 -2.44 13.09
N ALA A 106 0.25 -2.51 11.77
CA ALA A 106 -0.90 -3.22 11.23
C ALA A 106 -0.78 -4.71 11.53
N ARG A 107 -1.81 -5.26 12.19
CA ARG A 107 -1.86 -6.67 12.58
C ARG A 107 -1.58 -7.55 11.36
N PRO A 108 -0.66 -8.53 11.46
CA PRO A 108 -0.42 -9.47 10.38
C PRO A 108 -1.71 -10.18 9.98
N LEU A 109 -1.84 -10.43 8.67
CA LEU A 109 -2.91 -11.29 8.19
C LEU A 109 -2.64 -12.72 8.66
N ARG A 110 -3.70 -13.50 8.91
CA ARG A 110 -3.57 -14.89 9.37
C ARG A 110 -2.80 -15.75 8.36
N GLU A 111 -2.94 -15.42 7.08
CA GLU A 111 -2.28 -16.08 5.97
C GLU A 111 -1.69 -15.02 5.03
N PRO A 112 -0.52 -15.30 4.42
CA PRO A 112 0.09 -14.40 3.46
C PRO A 112 -0.78 -14.30 2.20
N LEU A 113 -1.06 -13.09 1.74
CA LEU A 113 -1.86 -12.84 0.53
C LEU A 113 -1.19 -13.39 -0.75
N LEU A 114 0.14 -13.36 -0.75
CA LEU A 114 0.98 -13.83 -1.84
C LEU A 114 2.23 -14.46 -1.25
N HIS A 115 2.66 -15.57 -1.83
CA HIS A 115 4.01 -16.08 -1.58
C HIS A 115 5.03 -15.12 -2.21
N TYR A 116 6.10 -14.79 -1.49
CA TYR A 116 7.09 -13.78 -1.91
C TYR A 116 7.71 -14.06 -3.30
N THR A 117 7.81 -15.32 -3.71
CA THR A 117 8.31 -15.70 -5.05
C THR A 117 7.43 -15.20 -6.20
N ARG A 118 6.18 -14.77 -5.95
CA ARG A 118 5.33 -14.12 -6.96
C ARG A 118 5.67 -12.65 -7.16
N LEU A 119 6.41 -12.05 -6.24
CA LEU A 119 6.89 -10.66 -6.30
C LEU A 119 8.31 -10.57 -6.86
N ALA A 120 8.98 -11.70 -7.05
CA ALA A 120 10.39 -11.76 -7.37
C ALA A 120 10.69 -12.71 -8.52
N GLU A 121 11.73 -12.38 -9.28
CA GLU A 121 12.32 -13.27 -10.26
C GLU A 121 13.60 -13.91 -9.71
N PRO A 122 13.84 -15.19 -10.03
CA PRO A 122 15.09 -15.83 -9.69
C PRO A 122 16.23 -15.22 -10.51
N VAL A 123 17.36 -14.91 -9.87
CA VAL A 123 18.60 -14.57 -10.59
C VAL A 123 19.36 -15.87 -10.85
N PRO A 124 19.43 -16.35 -12.11
CA PRO A 124 20.02 -17.64 -12.43
C PRO A 124 21.54 -17.61 -12.24
N VAL A 125 22.10 -18.74 -11.81
CA VAL A 125 23.55 -18.98 -11.81
C VAL A 125 23.90 -19.76 -13.08
N ASN A 126 24.73 -19.17 -13.94
CA ASN A 126 25.28 -19.85 -15.12
C ASN A 126 24.22 -20.54 -16.00
N GLY A 127 23.04 -19.92 -16.17
CA GLY A 127 21.94 -20.46 -16.97
C GLY A 127 21.19 -21.66 -16.37
N ARG A 128 21.46 -22.03 -15.11
CA ARG A 128 20.74 -23.10 -14.39
C ARG A 128 19.52 -22.56 -13.64
N VAL A 129 18.55 -23.44 -13.42
CA VAL A 129 17.24 -23.15 -12.78
C VAL A 129 17.38 -22.82 -11.27
N ASN A 130 18.51 -23.15 -10.64
CA ASN A 130 18.75 -22.82 -9.24
C ASN A 130 19.11 -21.34 -9.09
N ALA A 131 18.26 -20.59 -8.38
CA ALA A 131 18.46 -19.18 -8.07
C ALA A 131 19.50 -19.01 -6.96
N GLN A 132 20.53 -18.20 -7.19
CA GLN A 132 21.45 -17.78 -6.10
C GLN A 132 20.79 -16.78 -5.15
N ARG A 133 19.92 -15.95 -5.73
CA ARG A 133 19.22 -14.86 -5.07
C ARG A 133 17.94 -14.53 -5.85
N TRP A 134 17.05 -13.81 -5.20
CA TRP A 134 15.81 -13.31 -5.76
C TRP A 134 15.90 -11.80 -5.95
N ARG A 135 15.20 -11.28 -6.96
CA ARG A 135 15.12 -9.83 -7.23
C ARG A 135 13.65 -9.44 -7.35
N LEU A 136 13.25 -8.34 -6.72
CA LEU A 136 11.90 -7.81 -6.90
C LEU A 136 11.66 -7.47 -8.37
N VAL A 137 10.47 -7.80 -8.87
CA VAL A 137 10.03 -7.38 -10.20
C VAL A 137 9.51 -5.96 -10.09
N ALA A 138 9.98 -5.07 -10.96
CA ALA A 138 9.63 -3.65 -11.04
C ALA A 138 9.07 -3.32 -12.43
#